data_AF-A0A0R2VBE3-F1
#
_entry.id   AF-A0A0R2VBE3-F1
#
_cell.length_a   1.000
_cell.length_b   1.000
_cell.length_c   1.000
_cell.angle_alpha   90.00
_cell.angle_beta   90.00
_cell.angle_gamma   90.00
#
_symmetry.space_group_name_H-M   'P 1'
#
loop_
_entity.id
_entity.type
_entity.pdbx_description
1 polymer ?
#
loop_
_entity_poly.entity_id
_entity_poly.type
_entity_poly.pdbx_seq_one_letter_code
_entity_poly.pdbx_strand_id
1 'polypeptide(L)'
;MHLYSPAIKQHQKHPVGYETIQTYMERDFPVPESFEDYVYVSQLLQAWGIRHALDAHLSAMPYCMGTLFWQWNDCWPVTSWSATDVAGRRKALYYQAKRSFGDYHLSAKKNKQGLDIWLTCHKPLGSNTPQLMLFGEKPVPIMVELETDIPHDSTGSFLLAHLDAKALTGWNQLAFNLGIPGWTVEYETVLFIDAPNKSALQPVHITYTYDSLRQALYLKSDGLAWGVYICTEDEEISLSDNFFDMNDYWDKVVYLENVPPDFDGTVRIRTLNELMTFK
;
A
#
# COMPACT_ATOMS: atom_id res chain seq x y z
N MET A 1 25.02 -1.92 -9.48
CA MET A 1 23.89 -1.02 -9.86
C MET A 1 24.28 -0.04 -10.98
N HIS A 2 23.56 0.00 -12.11
CA HIS A 2 23.85 0.89 -13.27
C HIS A 2 23.09 2.25 -13.26
N LEU A 3 22.60 2.67 -12.10
CA LEU A 3 21.77 3.88 -11.92
C LEU A 3 22.44 5.17 -12.45
N TYR A 4 23.77 5.25 -12.37
CA TYR A 4 24.54 6.42 -12.79
C TYR A 4 25.10 6.34 -14.21
N SER A 5 24.67 5.36 -15.02
CA SER A 5 25.07 5.26 -16.42
C SER A 5 24.63 6.50 -17.21
N PRO A 6 25.36 6.90 -18.27
CA PRO A 6 25.00 8.08 -19.07
C PRO A 6 23.57 8.02 -19.64
N ALA A 7 23.12 6.83 -20.07
CA ALA A 7 21.78 6.64 -20.62
C ALA A 7 20.69 6.93 -19.57
N ILE A 8 20.82 6.35 -18.37
CA ILE A 8 19.85 6.55 -17.28
C ILE A 8 19.87 8.00 -16.78
N LYS A 9 21.06 8.62 -16.64
CA LYS A 9 21.17 10.04 -16.26
C LYS A 9 20.46 10.98 -17.22
N GLN A 10 20.45 10.69 -18.53
CA GLN A 10 19.70 11.51 -19.49
C GLN A 10 18.19 11.45 -19.27
N HIS A 11 17.69 10.39 -18.64
CA HIS A 11 16.28 10.17 -18.29
C HIS A 11 15.94 10.68 -16.87
N GLN A 12 16.84 11.41 -16.21
CA GLN A 12 16.60 12.14 -14.98
C GLN A 12 16.82 13.63 -15.23
N LYS A 13 15.77 14.44 -15.06
CA LYS A 13 15.82 15.89 -15.34
C LYS A 13 15.84 16.75 -14.09
N HIS A 14 15.57 16.17 -12.92
CA HIS A 14 15.72 16.88 -11.66
C HIS A 14 17.22 16.96 -11.29
N PRO A 15 17.76 18.15 -10.93
CA PRO A 15 19.19 18.34 -10.68
C PRO A 15 19.80 17.43 -9.61
N VAL A 16 18.99 17.00 -8.64
CA VAL A 16 19.38 16.12 -7.52
C VAL A 16 18.45 14.91 -7.42
N GLY A 17 17.94 14.43 -8.55
CA GLY A 17 16.86 13.42 -8.57
C GLY A 17 17.23 12.10 -7.89
N TYR A 18 18.32 11.45 -8.29
CA TYR A 18 18.72 10.16 -7.70
C TYR A 18 19.26 10.30 -6.28
N GLU A 19 19.94 11.39 -5.96
CA GLU A 19 20.41 11.72 -4.62
C GLU A 19 19.22 11.90 -3.66
N THR A 20 18.14 12.52 -4.13
CA THR A 20 16.91 12.66 -3.35
C THR A 20 16.25 11.29 -3.11
N ILE A 21 16.08 10.47 -4.16
CA ILE A 21 15.50 9.13 -4.01
C ILE A 21 16.33 8.30 -3.04
N GLN A 22 17.66 8.32 -3.17
CA GLN A 22 18.59 7.63 -2.28
C GLN A 22 18.42 8.07 -0.82
N THR A 23 18.40 9.38 -0.56
CA THR A 23 18.27 9.94 0.80
C THR A 23 16.96 9.49 1.47
N TYR A 24 15.85 9.52 0.74
CA TYR A 24 14.56 9.08 1.27
C TYR A 24 14.47 7.57 1.43
N MET A 25 15.10 6.80 0.53
CA MET A 25 15.17 5.35 0.64
C MET A 25 15.97 4.94 1.87
N GLU A 26 17.17 5.48 2.08
CA GLU A 26 17.99 5.22 3.27
C GLU A 26 17.27 5.52 4.59
N ARG A 27 16.41 6.56 4.58
CA ARG A 27 15.65 6.96 5.76
C ARG A 27 14.61 5.92 6.17
N ASP A 28 13.85 5.37 5.22
CA ASP A 28 12.63 4.59 5.53
C ASP A 28 12.59 3.16 4.96
N PHE A 29 13.42 2.82 3.97
CA PHE A 29 13.42 1.55 3.25
C PHE A 29 14.83 0.92 3.21
N PRO A 30 14.97 -0.39 2.91
CA PRO A 30 16.25 -0.95 2.50
C PRO A 30 16.69 -0.32 1.17
N VAL A 31 18.00 -0.17 0.97
CA VAL A 31 18.57 0.25 -0.32
C VAL A 31 19.07 -1.00 -1.05
N PRO A 32 18.40 -1.45 -2.13
CA PRO A 32 18.83 -2.65 -2.84
C PRO A 32 20.09 -2.42 -3.68
N GLU A 33 20.87 -3.50 -3.88
CA GLU A 33 22.06 -3.47 -4.74
C GLU A 33 21.73 -3.68 -6.23
N SER A 34 20.67 -4.43 -6.52
CA SER A 34 20.19 -4.69 -7.88
C SER A 34 19.41 -3.49 -8.42
N PHE A 35 19.45 -3.29 -9.73
CA PHE A 35 18.76 -2.15 -10.34
C PHE A 35 17.24 -2.35 -10.33
N GLU A 36 16.80 -3.57 -10.57
CA GLU A 36 15.40 -3.99 -10.61
C GLU A 36 14.73 -3.80 -9.23
N ASP A 37 15.42 -4.21 -8.16
CA ASP A 37 14.90 -4.03 -6.81
C ASP A 37 14.93 -2.55 -6.40
N TYR A 38 15.96 -1.80 -6.81
CA TYR A 38 15.98 -0.35 -6.59
C TYR A 38 14.78 0.34 -7.24
N VAL A 39 14.43 -0.02 -8.48
CA VAL A 39 13.23 0.51 -9.16
C VAL A 39 11.96 0.14 -8.40
N TYR A 40 11.81 -1.13 -7.99
CA TYR A 40 10.67 -1.60 -7.21
C TYR A 40 10.53 -0.84 -5.88
N VAL A 41 11.59 -0.77 -5.08
CA VAL A 41 11.58 -0.08 -3.78
C VAL A 41 11.38 1.44 -3.95
N SER A 42 11.90 2.05 -5.03
CA SER A 42 11.65 3.47 -5.29
C SER A 42 10.18 3.79 -5.52
N GLN A 43 9.42 2.87 -6.14
CA GLN A 43 7.98 3.02 -6.33
C GLN A 43 7.23 2.86 -5.01
N LEU A 44 7.60 1.87 -4.19
CA LEU A 44 7.04 1.71 -2.84
C LEU A 44 7.29 2.96 -1.99
N LEU A 45 8.51 3.50 -2.02
CA LEU A 45 8.89 4.73 -1.33
C LEU A 45 8.02 5.91 -1.76
N GLN A 46 7.83 6.11 -3.07
CA GLN A 46 6.97 7.17 -3.60
C GLN A 46 5.53 7.00 -3.13
N ALA A 47 4.96 5.80 -3.26
CA ALA A 47 3.59 5.51 -2.85
C ALA A 47 3.40 5.72 -1.34
N TRP A 48 4.32 5.21 -0.52
CA TRP A 48 4.31 5.36 0.94
C TRP A 48 4.43 6.83 1.36
N GLY A 49 5.34 7.58 0.75
CA GLY A 49 5.51 9.01 1.03
C GLY A 49 4.28 9.85 0.66
N ILE A 50 3.68 9.60 -0.51
CA ILE A 50 2.47 10.31 -0.92
C ILE A 50 1.27 9.88 -0.06
N ARG A 51 1.14 8.61 0.33
CA ARG A 51 0.11 8.16 1.27
C ARG A 51 0.11 8.99 2.55
N HIS A 52 1.28 9.28 3.13
CA HIS A 52 1.37 10.13 4.33
C HIS A 52 0.80 11.53 4.12
N ALA A 53 1.01 12.13 2.95
CA ALA A 53 0.41 13.42 2.61
C ALA A 53 -1.12 13.30 2.42
N LEU A 54 -1.58 12.26 1.74
CA LEU A 54 -3.02 12.00 1.55
C LEU A 54 -3.72 11.75 2.89
N ASP A 55 -3.14 10.96 3.77
CA ASP A 55 -3.63 10.71 5.13
C ASP A 55 -3.82 12.02 5.90
N ALA A 56 -2.83 12.92 5.83
CA ALA A 56 -2.91 14.22 6.49
C ALA A 56 -3.96 15.14 5.85
N HIS A 57 -4.11 15.13 4.52
CA HIS A 57 -5.07 15.99 3.83
C HIS A 57 -6.50 15.51 4.03
N LEU A 58 -6.75 14.20 3.89
CA LEU A 58 -8.08 13.62 4.00
C LEU A 58 -8.59 13.69 5.43
N SER A 59 -7.81 13.27 6.42
CA SER A 59 -8.22 13.33 7.85
C SER A 59 -8.45 14.75 8.37
N ALA A 60 -7.95 15.78 7.69
CA ALA A 60 -8.12 17.18 8.07
C ALA A 60 -9.42 17.82 7.55
N MET A 61 -10.32 17.06 6.91
CA MET A 61 -11.65 17.57 6.55
C MET A 61 -12.40 18.04 7.82
N PRO A 62 -13.06 19.22 7.83
CA PRO A 62 -13.33 20.13 6.71
C PRO A 62 -12.30 21.26 6.51
N TYR A 63 -11.19 21.28 7.25
CA TYR A 63 -10.16 22.32 7.08
C TYR A 63 -9.43 22.17 5.75
N CYS A 64 -9.02 20.95 5.41
CA CYS A 64 -8.50 20.61 4.09
C CYS A 64 -9.61 19.94 3.28
N MET A 65 -9.97 20.52 2.13
CA MET A 65 -11.10 20.08 1.30
C MET A 65 -10.67 19.53 -0.07
N GLY A 66 -9.38 19.36 -0.30
CA GLY A 66 -8.89 18.85 -1.57
C GLY A 66 -7.39 18.57 -1.56
N THR A 67 -6.99 17.61 -2.39
CA THR A 67 -5.59 17.23 -2.57
C THR A 67 -5.36 16.80 -4.02
N LEU A 68 -4.33 17.37 -4.64
CA LEU A 68 -3.89 17.03 -5.98
C LEU A 68 -2.39 16.74 -5.90
N PHE A 69 -1.99 15.49 -6.08
CA PHE A 69 -0.58 15.15 -6.08
C PHE A 69 0.07 15.48 -7.43
N TRP A 70 1.33 15.88 -7.38
CA TRP A 70 2.16 16.04 -8.57
C TRP A 70 2.94 14.74 -8.82
N GLN A 71 2.79 14.02 -9.92
CA GLN A 71 1.94 14.27 -11.11
C GLN A 71 1.22 12.99 -11.56
N TRP A 72 0.25 13.12 -12.47
CA TRP A 72 -0.52 11.96 -12.95
C TRP A 72 0.29 11.08 -13.93
N ASN A 73 0.77 11.65 -15.04
CA ASN A 73 1.33 10.91 -16.17
C ASN A 73 2.68 11.46 -16.64
N ASP A 74 3.32 10.78 -17.60
CA ASP A 74 4.56 11.21 -18.27
C ASP A 74 4.36 11.56 -19.75
N CYS A 75 5.24 12.40 -20.29
CA CYS A 75 5.28 12.76 -21.72
C CYS A 75 6.34 12.01 -22.54
N TRP A 76 7.25 11.29 -21.88
CA TRP A 76 8.34 10.52 -22.48
C TRP A 76 8.91 9.53 -21.45
N PRO A 77 9.71 8.52 -21.84
CA PRO A 77 10.37 7.63 -20.88
C PRO A 77 11.29 8.45 -19.97
N VAL A 78 11.01 8.49 -18.67
CA VAL A 78 11.74 9.37 -17.72
C VAL A 78 11.57 8.88 -16.29
N THR A 79 12.51 9.26 -15.41
CA THR A 79 12.31 9.24 -13.96
C THR A 79 11.58 10.52 -13.54
N SER A 80 10.35 10.38 -13.04
CA SER A 80 9.47 11.49 -12.66
C SER A 80 8.62 11.15 -11.43
N TRP A 81 7.75 12.07 -11.05
CA TRP A 81 6.76 11.94 -9.97
C TRP A 81 5.44 11.30 -10.42
N SER A 82 5.37 10.72 -11.62
CA SER A 82 4.11 10.25 -12.17
C SER A 82 3.53 9.05 -11.42
N ALA A 83 2.20 8.91 -11.44
CA ALA A 83 1.50 7.69 -11.03
C ALA A 83 1.37 6.68 -12.18
N THR A 84 1.38 7.16 -13.42
CA THR A 84 1.43 6.34 -14.64
C THR A 84 2.59 6.78 -15.53
N ASP A 85 3.29 5.83 -16.13
CA ASP A 85 4.37 6.18 -17.06
C ASP A 85 3.86 6.46 -18.49
N VAL A 86 4.79 6.76 -19.40
CA VAL A 86 4.47 7.10 -20.79
C VAL A 86 3.76 5.98 -21.56
N ALA A 87 3.97 4.72 -21.18
CA ALA A 87 3.30 3.57 -21.79
C ALA A 87 1.90 3.33 -21.19
N GLY A 88 1.50 4.11 -20.18
CA GLY A 88 0.25 3.93 -19.44
C GLY A 88 0.36 2.89 -18.32
N ARG A 89 1.57 2.39 -18.00
CA ARG A 89 1.75 1.45 -16.90
C ARG A 89 1.44 2.14 -15.57
N ARG A 90 0.62 1.49 -14.75
CA ARG A 90 0.26 1.93 -13.41
C ARG A 90 1.41 1.63 -12.43
N LYS A 91 1.98 2.67 -11.83
CA LYS A 91 3.01 2.55 -10.78
C LYS A 91 2.37 2.31 -9.42
N ALA A 92 3.17 1.99 -8.40
CA ALA A 92 2.68 1.84 -7.02
C ALA A 92 1.84 3.04 -6.54
N LEU A 93 2.23 4.27 -6.92
CA LEU A 93 1.49 5.48 -6.58
C LEU A 93 0.06 5.49 -7.14
N TYR A 94 -0.18 4.95 -8.33
CA TYR A 94 -1.54 4.85 -8.90
C TYR A 94 -2.44 4.02 -8.00
N TYR A 95 -1.99 2.82 -7.61
CA TYR A 95 -2.76 1.92 -6.78
C TYR A 95 -2.97 2.50 -5.38
N GLN A 96 -1.94 3.14 -4.81
CA GLN A 96 -2.08 3.84 -3.54
C GLN A 96 -3.09 4.97 -3.60
N ALA A 97 -3.05 5.81 -4.64
CA ALA A 97 -4.01 6.89 -4.83
C ALA A 97 -5.45 6.34 -5.03
N LYS A 98 -5.61 5.26 -5.79
CA LYS A 98 -6.89 4.56 -5.96
C LYS A 98 -7.47 4.10 -4.62
N ARG A 99 -6.65 3.55 -3.72
CA ARG A 99 -7.07 3.15 -2.37
C ARG A 99 -7.40 4.35 -1.49
N SER A 100 -6.54 5.38 -1.49
CA SER A 100 -6.72 6.56 -0.64
C SER A 100 -7.90 7.43 -1.03
N PHE A 101 -8.29 7.43 -2.30
CA PHE A 101 -9.48 8.14 -2.80
C PHE A 101 -10.69 7.23 -3.00
N GLY A 102 -10.65 6.00 -2.45
CA GLY A 102 -11.78 5.08 -2.47
C GLY A 102 -12.95 5.58 -1.65
N ASP A 103 -14.03 4.81 -1.57
CA ASP A 103 -15.24 5.20 -0.81
C ASP A 103 -14.97 5.42 0.68
N TYR A 104 -13.99 4.70 1.22
CA TYR A 104 -13.53 4.80 2.59
C TYR A 104 -11.99 4.83 2.61
N HIS A 105 -11.42 5.60 3.54
CA HIS A 105 -9.97 5.67 3.72
C HIS A 105 -9.61 5.70 5.21
N LEU A 106 -8.78 4.75 5.64
CA LEU A 106 -8.22 4.75 6.99
C LEU A 106 -6.82 5.37 6.99
N SER A 107 -6.59 6.25 7.96
CA SER A 107 -5.28 6.83 8.23
C SER A 107 -4.90 6.65 9.69
N ALA A 108 -3.62 6.37 9.94
CA ALA A 108 -3.06 6.23 11.27
C ALA A 108 -1.99 7.30 11.48
N LYS A 109 -2.23 8.23 12.41
CA LYS A 109 -1.38 9.39 12.65
C LYS A 109 -0.72 9.29 14.02
N LYS A 110 0.61 9.13 14.03
CA LYS A 110 1.39 9.19 15.26
C LYS A 110 1.34 10.60 15.86
N ASN A 111 1.12 10.68 17.16
CA ASN A 111 1.19 11.91 17.94
C ASN A 111 2.05 11.69 19.20
N LYS A 112 2.13 12.69 20.10
CA LYS A 112 2.95 12.59 21.31
C LYS A 112 2.43 11.58 22.35
N GLN A 113 1.14 11.25 22.29
CA GLN A 113 0.44 10.39 23.25
C GLN A 113 0.29 8.96 22.74
N GLY A 114 0.32 8.76 21.42
CA GLY A 114 0.11 7.46 20.80
C GLY A 114 -0.18 7.55 19.31
N LEU A 115 -1.22 6.85 18.87
CA LEU A 115 -1.63 6.75 17.47
C LEU A 115 -3.13 7.03 17.35
N ASP A 116 -3.46 8.07 16.58
CA ASP A 116 -4.84 8.40 16.22
C ASP A 116 -5.23 7.65 14.96
N ILE A 117 -6.37 6.98 14.98
CA ILE A 117 -6.92 6.26 13.84
C ILE A 117 -8.13 7.03 13.33
N TRP A 118 -8.05 7.48 12.08
CA TRP A 118 -9.07 8.28 11.44
C TRP A 118 -9.69 7.52 10.28
N LEU A 119 -11.01 7.59 10.18
CA LEU A 119 -11.78 7.10 9.05
C LEU A 119 -12.34 8.28 8.26
N THR A 120 -12.02 8.33 6.98
CA THR A 120 -12.64 9.26 6.02
C THR A 120 -13.65 8.50 5.18
N CYS A 121 -14.88 8.99 5.16
CA CYS A 121 -16.02 8.43 4.45
C CYS A 121 -16.42 9.36 3.31
N HIS A 122 -16.22 8.92 2.06
CA HIS A 122 -16.70 9.61 0.86
C HIS A 122 -18.11 9.14 0.47
N LYS A 123 -18.56 8.00 1.02
CA LYS A 123 -19.94 7.53 1.01
C LYS A 123 -20.45 7.27 2.43
N PRO A 124 -21.78 7.32 2.65
CA PRO A 124 -22.39 6.90 3.91
C PRO A 124 -21.94 5.50 4.34
N LEU A 125 -21.65 5.31 5.63
CA LEU A 125 -21.22 4.03 6.19
C LEU A 125 -22.27 2.91 6.07
N GLY A 126 -23.57 3.26 6.00
CA GLY A 126 -24.63 2.25 5.99
C GLY A 126 -24.51 1.33 7.20
N SER A 127 -24.80 0.04 7.05
CA SER A 127 -24.73 -0.94 8.15
C SER A 127 -23.33 -1.47 8.47
N ASN A 128 -22.28 -0.85 7.93
CA ASN A 128 -20.91 -1.32 8.14
C ASN A 128 -20.42 -1.03 9.56
N THR A 129 -19.72 -1.98 10.15
CA THR A 129 -19.04 -1.86 11.44
C THR A 129 -17.53 -1.89 11.20
N PRO A 130 -16.78 -0.90 11.70
CA PRO A 130 -15.33 -0.93 11.62
C PRO A 130 -14.75 -1.90 12.65
N GLN A 131 -13.79 -2.74 12.24
CA GLN A 131 -13.01 -3.56 13.16
C GLN A 131 -11.52 -3.35 12.92
N LEU A 132 -10.78 -3.23 14.02
CA LEU A 132 -9.34 -3.04 14.00
C LEU A 132 -8.67 -4.29 14.55
N MET A 133 -7.63 -4.74 13.85
CA MET A 133 -6.80 -5.85 14.24
C MET A 133 -5.37 -5.34 14.48
N LEU A 134 -4.78 -5.65 15.63
CA LEU A 134 -3.39 -5.32 15.93
C LEU A 134 -2.49 -6.53 15.70
N PHE A 135 -1.41 -6.33 14.93
CA PHE A 135 -0.41 -7.35 14.58
C PHE A 135 1.00 -6.91 15.01
N GLY A 136 1.83 -7.85 15.46
CA GLY A 136 3.06 -7.53 16.17
C GLY A 136 3.91 -8.73 16.54
N GLU A 137 4.78 -8.55 17.53
CA GLU A 137 5.65 -9.60 18.10
C GLU A 137 4.86 -10.66 18.85
N LYS A 138 3.58 -10.40 19.13
CA LYS A 138 2.71 -11.35 19.81
C LYS A 138 2.15 -12.35 18.79
N PRO A 139 2.11 -13.65 19.14
CA PRO A 139 1.72 -14.71 18.21
C PRO A 139 0.23 -14.71 17.84
N VAL A 140 -0.60 -13.97 18.58
CA VAL A 140 -2.04 -13.88 18.34
C VAL A 140 -2.41 -12.42 18.16
N PRO A 141 -3.02 -12.02 17.03
CA PRO A 141 -3.49 -10.66 16.85
C PRO A 141 -4.61 -10.35 17.82
N ILE A 142 -4.71 -9.08 18.21
CA ILE A 142 -5.82 -8.62 19.04
C ILE A 142 -6.86 -7.97 18.14
N MET A 143 -8.06 -8.54 18.16
CA MET A 143 -9.26 -7.91 17.65
C MET A 143 -9.73 -6.84 18.62
N VAL A 144 -9.89 -5.62 18.09
CA VAL A 144 -10.52 -4.50 18.77
C VAL A 144 -11.73 -4.11 17.95
N GLU A 145 -12.91 -4.45 18.45
CA GLU A 145 -14.14 -3.87 17.93
C GLU A 145 -14.18 -2.40 18.35
N LEU A 146 -14.38 -1.52 17.37
CA LEU A 146 -14.48 -0.09 17.61
C LEU A 146 -15.95 0.25 17.73
N GLU A 147 -16.40 0.63 18.93
CA GLU A 147 -17.70 1.28 19.10
C GLU A 147 -17.62 2.64 18.40
N THR A 148 -18.40 2.83 17.34
CA THR A 148 -18.45 4.12 16.66
C THR A 148 -19.79 4.79 16.87
N ASP A 149 -19.74 5.99 17.45
CA ASP A 149 -20.87 6.91 17.46
C ASP A 149 -21.07 7.61 16.10
N ILE A 150 -20.43 7.13 15.01
CA ILE A 150 -20.55 7.73 13.68
C ILE A 150 -21.92 7.37 13.10
N PRO A 151 -22.79 8.37 12.82
CA PRO A 151 -24.07 8.11 12.20
C PRO A 151 -23.92 7.41 10.83
N HIS A 152 -24.81 6.45 10.53
CA HIS A 152 -24.75 5.63 9.30
C HIS A 152 -24.82 6.45 8.00
N ASP A 153 -25.37 7.67 8.04
CA ASP A 153 -25.50 8.61 6.92
C ASP A 153 -24.31 9.57 6.78
N SER A 154 -23.29 9.44 7.64
CA SER A 154 -22.17 10.37 7.73
C SER A 154 -21.23 10.28 6.53
N THR A 155 -20.83 11.45 6.05
CA THR A 155 -19.68 11.64 5.16
C THR A 155 -18.74 12.66 5.80
N GLY A 156 -17.44 12.50 5.63
CA GLY A 156 -16.43 13.30 6.31
C GLY A 156 -15.35 12.47 6.99
N SER A 157 -14.58 13.10 7.87
CA SER A 157 -13.47 12.46 8.57
C SER A 157 -13.73 12.41 10.07
N PHE A 158 -13.57 11.21 10.64
CA PHE A 158 -13.93 10.91 12.02
C PHE A 158 -12.75 10.24 12.72
N LEU A 159 -12.45 10.68 13.94
CA LEU A 159 -11.53 9.97 14.82
C LEU A 159 -12.23 8.71 15.33
N LEU A 160 -11.76 7.54 14.90
CA LEU A 160 -12.30 6.25 15.34
C LEU A 160 -11.76 5.83 16.71
N ALA A 161 -10.46 6.00 16.91
CA ALA A 161 -9.78 5.51 18.11
C ALA A 161 -8.49 6.28 18.37
N HIS A 162 -8.14 6.35 19.64
CA HIS A 162 -6.79 6.71 20.09
C HIS A 162 -6.16 5.50 20.78
N LEU A 163 -4.99 5.06 20.29
CA LEU A 163 -4.20 4.01 20.92
C LEU A 163 -3.00 4.63 21.64
N ASP A 164 -2.97 4.53 22.97
CA ASP A 164 -1.85 5.03 23.76
C ASP A 164 -0.51 4.40 23.34
N ALA A 165 0.57 5.17 23.39
CA ALA A 165 1.92 4.69 23.05
C ALA A 165 2.33 3.43 23.84
N LYS A 166 1.88 3.30 25.09
CA LYS A 166 2.11 2.10 25.90
C LYS A 166 1.37 0.88 25.36
N ALA A 167 0.14 1.07 24.90
CA ALA A 167 -0.67 -0.01 24.33
C ALA A 167 -0.12 -0.52 22.99
N LEU A 168 0.61 0.34 22.26
CA LEU A 168 1.29 0.01 20.99
C LEU A 168 2.61 -0.75 21.17
N THR A 169 3.12 -0.89 22.39
CA THR A 169 4.41 -1.57 22.61
C THR A 169 4.34 -3.04 22.18
N GLY A 170 5.21 -3.44 21.25
CA GLY A 170 5.25 -4.79 20.67
C GLY A 170 4.30 -5.00 19.48
N TRP A 171 3.55 -3.97 19.07
CA TRP A 171 2.75 -3.97 17.85
C TRP A 171 3.44 -3.12 16.78
N ASN A 172 3.52 -3.63 15.56
CA ASN A 172 4.17 -2.94 14.44
C ASN A 172 3.23 -2.72 13.26
N GLN A 173 2.03 -3.28 13.32
CA GLN A 173 1.08 -3.32 12.23
C GLN A 173 -0.35 -3.17 12.75
N LEU A 174 -1.17 -2.57 11.92
CA LEU A 174 -2.62 -2.51 12.05
C LEU A 174 -3.21 -3.11 10.79
N ALA A 175 -4.16 -4.03 10.93
CA ALA A 175 -5.07 -4.31 9.83
C ALA A 175 -6.46 -3.81 10.22
N PHE A 176 -7.19 -3.34 9.24
CA PHE A 176 -8.52 -2.80 9.43
C PHE A 176 -9.44 -3.37 8.39
N ASN A 177 -10.63 -3.74 8.82
CA ASN A 177 -11.74 -4.08 7.94
C ASN A 177 -12.94 -3.19 8.28
N LEU A 178 -13.72 -2.90 7.25
CA LEU A 178 -15.02 -2.25 7.35
C LEU A 178 -15.99 -3.07 6.54
N GLY A 179 -17.08 -3.48 7.16
CA GLY A 179 -18.06 -4.34 6.52
C GLY A 179 -19.12 -4.80 7.52
N ILE A 180 -19.95 -5.75 7.10
CA ILE A 180 -20.94 -6.39 7.98
C ILE A 180 -20.30 -7.67 8.54
N PRO A 181 -20.05 -7.77 9.86
CA PRO A 181 -19.37 -8.92 10.47
C PRO A 181 -20.02 -10.26 10.07
N GLY A 182 -19.22 -11.15 9.47
CA GLY A 182 -19.68 -12.47 9.01
C GLY A 182 -20.37 -12.49 7.64
N TRP A 183 -20.48 -11.37 6.94
CA TRP A 183 -21.17 -11.27 5.65
C TRP A 183 -20.29 -10.71 4.55
N THR A 184 -19.81 -9.46 4.71
CA THR A 184 -19.12 -8.73 3.64
C THR A 184 -18.01 -7.88 4.23
N VAL A 185 -16.90 -7.78 3.50
CA VAL A 185 -15.84 -6.80 3.75
C VAL A 185 -15.90 -5.81 2.59
N GLU A 186 -16.30 -4.57 2.87
CA GLU A 186 -16.38 -3.50 1.86
C GLU A 186 -15.04 -2.77 1.69
N TYR A 187 -14.25 -2.69 2.76
CA TYR A 187 -12.94 -2.08 2.74
C TYR A 187 -12.00 -2.79 3.69
N GLU A 188 -10.76 -2.98 3.25
CA GLU A 188 -9.68 -3.55 4.03
C GLU A 188 -8.40 -2.77 3.78
N THR A 189 -7.58 -2.63 4.81
CA THR A 189 -6.22 -2.09 4.65
C THR A 189 -5.30 -2.63 5.73
N VAL A 190 -4.02 -2.76 5.37
CA VAL A 190 -2.94 -2.96 6.31
C VAL A 190 -2.13 -1.66 6.37
N LEU A 191 -1.76 -1.28 7.59
CA LEU A 191 -1.00 -0.09 7.92
C LEU A 191 0.18 -0.50 8.80
N PHE A 192 1.35 0.02 8.47
CA PHE A 192 2.54 -0.15 9.28
C PHE A 192 2.69 1.04 10.22
N ILE A 193 2.96 0.74 11.48
CA ILE A 193 3.17 1.77 12.50
C ILE A 193 4.54 2.43 12.26
N ASP A 194 5.56 1.65 11.95
CA ASP A 194 6.93 2.11 11.71
C ASP A 194 7.32 2.04 10.24
N ALA A 195 8.39 2.77 9.91
CA ALA A 195 8.99 2.72 8.58
C ALA A 195 9.49 1.30 8.26
N PRO A 196 9.42 0.87 7.00
CA PRO A 196 9.75 -0.50 6.62
C PRO A 196 11.14 -0.97 7.05
N ASN A 197 12.16 -0.11 6.99
CA ASN A 197 13.52 -0.45 7.40
C ASN A 197 13.68 -0.70 8.92
N LYS A 198 12.69 -0.31 9.73
CA LYS A 198 12.60 -0.58 11.17
C LYS A 198 11.72 -1.79 11.48
N SER A 199 10.97 -2.29 10.50
CA SER A 199 10.16 -3.48 10.63
C SER A 199 11.02 -4.73 10.48
N ALA A 200 10.91 -5.67 11.41
CA ALA A 200 11.56 -6.98 11.32
C ALA A 200 10.76 -7.93 10.39
N LEU A 201 10.58 -7.52 9.13
CA LEU A 201 9.85 -8.31 8.12
C LEU A 201 10.54 -9.65 7.91
N GLN A 202 9.84 -10.73 8.21
CA GLN A 202 10.30 -12.08 7.95
C GLN A 202 10.01 -12.46 6.49
N PRO A 203 10.81 -13.34 5.88
CA PRO A 203 10.45 -13.96 4.61
C PRO A 203 9.05 -14.57 4.66
N VAL A 204 8.32 -14.44 3.57
CA VAL A 204 6.98 -15.00 3.41
C VAL A 204 6.86 -15.70 2.08
N HIS A 205 6.01 -16.72 2.02
CA HIS A 205 5.63 -17.39 0.80
C HIS A 205 4.21 -16.97 0.40
N ILE A 206 4.07 -16.46 -0.83
CA ILE A 206 2.78 -16.19 -1.43
C ILE A 206 2.47 -17.29 -2.43
N THR A 207 1.38 -18.01 -2.18
CA THR A 207 0.81 -18.97 -3.13
C THR A 207 -0.32 -18.31 -3.88
N TYR A 208 -0.54 -18.71 -5.14
CA TYR A 208 -1.68 -18.24 -5.91
C TYR A 208 -2.30 -19.32 -6.78
N THR A 209 -3.57 -19.15 -7.12
CA THR A 209 -4.26 -19.90 -8.17
C THR A 209 -4.83 -18.93 -9.20
N TYR A 210 -4.70 -19.29 -10.48
CA TYR A 210 -5.29 -18.53 -11.58
C TYR A 210 -6.59 -19.21 -12.05
N ASP A 211 -7.66 -18.42 -12.11
CA ASP A 211 -8.95 -18.81 -12.68
C ASP A 211 -9.15 -18.07 -14.01
N SER A 212 -9.00 -18.79 -15.11
CA SER A 212 -9.13 -18.25 -16.46
C SER A 212 -10.56 -17.89 -16.86
N LEU A 213 -11.58 -18.45 -16.19
CA LEU A 213 -12.98 -18.08 -16.47
C LEU A 213 -13.31 -16.74 -15.83
N ARG A 214 -12.80 -16.49 -14.63
CA ARG A 214 -13.02 -15.24 -13.90
C ARG A 214 -11.95 -14.19 -14.15
N GLN A 215 -10.86 -14.56 -14.84
CA GLN A 215 -9.70 -13.69 -15.05
C GLN A 215 -9.19 -13.16 -13.71
N ALA A 216 -8.93 -14.05 -12.76
CA ALA A 216 -8.61 -13.70 -11.39
C ALA A 216 -7.47 -14.54 -10.81
N LEU A 217 -6.63 -13.90 -10.00
CA LEU A 217 -5.63 -14.52 -9.13
C LEU A 217 -6.17 -14.54 -7.71
N TYR A 218 -6.19 -15.71 -7.07
CA TYR A 218 -6.48 -15.88 -5.66
C TYR A 218 -5.17 -16.12 -4.93
N LEU A 219 -4.77 -15.18 -4.08
CA LEU A 219 -3.50 -15.19 -3.39
C LEU A 219 -3.68 -15.50 -1.91
N LYS A 220 -2.72 -16.24 -1.34
CA LYS A 220 -2.59 -16.52 0.09
C LYS A 220 -1.16 -16.29 0.52
N SER A 221 -0.98 -15.68 1.68
CA SER A 221 0.33 -15.56 2.32
C SER A 221 0.38 -16.40 3.58
N ASP A 222 1.55 -16.95 3.90
CA ASP A 222 1.84 -17.63 5.17
C ASP A 222 2.33 -16.68 6.27
N GLY A 223 2.35 -15.37 5.99
CA GLY A 223 2.68 -14.33 6.95
C GLY A 223 2.31 -12.95 6.43
N LEU A 224 2.91 -11.92 7.01
CA LEU A 224 2.75 -10.56 6.51
C LEU A 224 3.64 -10.32 5.29
N ALA A 225 3.03 -10.04 4.15
CA ALA A 225 3.71 -9.57 2.96
C ALA A 225 3.51 -8.06 2.77
N TRP A 226 4.61 -7.30 2.72
CA TRP A 226 4.60 -5.89 2.38
C TRP A 226 4.93 -5.71 0.89
N GLY A 227 4.09 -4.95 0.19
CA GLY A 227 4.42 -4.37 -1.09
C GLY A 227 4.34 -5.38 -2.21
N VAL A 228 3.43 -6.35 -2.08
CA VAL A 228 3.19 -7.43 -3.04
C VAL A 228 3.06 -6.85 -4.43
N TYR A 229 4.06 -7.10 -5.26
CA TYR A 229 4.14 -6.66 -6.63
C TYR A 229 4.02 -7.87 -7.55
N ILE A 230 2.89 -7.94 -8.24
CA ILE A 230 2.60 -8.95 -9.24
C ILE A 230 3.07 -8.41 -10.59
N CYS A 231 3.92 -9.15 -11.26
CA CYS A 231 4.38 -8.88 -12.61
C CYS A 231 4.50 -10.16 -13.42
N THR A 232 4.76 -10.00 -14.70
CA THR A 232 4.90 -11.05 -15.72
C THR A 232 6.28 -10.88 -16.36
N GLU A 233 6.80 -11.93 -17.00
CA GLU A 233 8.11 -11.85 -17.66
C GLU A 233 8.06 -11.07 -18.97
N ASP A 234 7.05 -11.37 -19.80
CA ASP A 234 7.06 -10.99 -21.21
C ASP A 234 5.89 -10.08 -21.64
N GLU A 235 4.81 -9.99 -20.86
CA GLU A 235 3.58 -9.30 -21.29
C GLU A 235 2.94 -8.47 -20.19
N GLU A 236 2.67 -7.19 -20.42
CA GLU A 236 2.04 -6.34 -19.41
C GLU A 236 0.55 -6.66 -19.22
N ILE A 237 0.20 -7.10 -18.01
CA ILE A 237 -1.19 -7.30 -17.60
C ILE A 237 -1.65 -6.12 -16.74
N SER A 238 -2.85 -5.61 -17.05
CA SER A 238 -3.51 -4.62 -16.19
C SER A 238 -4.23 -5.34 -15.05
N LEU A 239 -3.97 -4.92 -13.81
CA LEU A 239 -4.54 -5.55 -12.61
C LEU A 239 -5.50 -4.60 -11.91
N SER A 240 -6.55 -5.17 -11.30
CA SER A 240 -7.49 -4.43 -10.47
C SER A 240 -6.83 -3.85 -9.23
N ASP A 241 -5.81 -4.53 -8.72
CA ASP A 241 -4.98 -4.09 -7.60
C ASP A 241 -3.54 -4.65 -7.71
N ASN A 242 -2.55 -3.88 -7.26
CA ASN A 242 -1.13 -4.28 -7.23
C ASN A 242 -0.35 -3.39 -6.25
N PHE A 243 0.86 -3.77 -5.81
CA PHE A 243 1.58 -3.06 -4.74
C PHE A 243 0.73 -2.89 -3.47
N PHE A 244 0.10 -3.98 -3.03
CA PHE A 244 -0.69 -4.03 -1.79
C PHE A 244 0.06 -4.78 -0.70
N ASP A 245 -0.44 -4.66 0.52
CA ASP A 245 0.02 -5.42 1.66
C ASP A 245 -1.03 -6.48 2.00
N MET A 246 -0.61 -7.65 2.48
CA MET A 246 -1.51 -8.72 2.91
C MET A 246 -0.92 -9.49 4.09
N ASN A 247 -1.78 -10.16 4.85
CA ASN A 247 -1.38 -11.02 5.97
C ASN A 247 -1.89 -12.46 5.74
N ASP A 248 -1.65 -13.33 6.71
CA ASP A 248 -2.06 -14.74 6.74
C ASP A 248 -3.52 -14.97 7.17
N TYR A 249 -4.28 -13.90 7.42
CA TYR A 249 -5.67 -13.98 7.88
C TYR A 249 -6.67 -13.85 6.73
N TRP A 250 -6.30 -13.14 5.66
CA TRP A 250 -7.21 -12.85 4.56
C TRP A 250 -6.61 -13.25 3.22
N ASP A 251 -7.38 -14.05 2.48
CA ASP A 251 -7.10 -14.32 1.08
C ASP A 251 -7.31 -13.04 0.26
N LYS A 252 -6.44 -12.79 -0.73
CA LYS A 252 -6.57 -11.63 -1.63
C LYS A 252 -7.01 -12.09 -3.02
N VAL A 253 -7.93 -11.36 -3.64
CA VAL A 253 -8.32 -11.58 -5.04
C VAL A 253 -7.88 -10.39 -5.88
N VAL A 254 -7.20 -10.66 -6.99
CA VAL A 254 -6.80 -9.66 -7.98
C VAL A 254 -7.36 -10.06 -9.34
N TYR A 255 -8.19 -9.19 -9.92
CA TYR A 255 -8.74 -9.39 -11.25
C TYR A 255 -7.80 -8.84 -12.31
N LEU A 256 -7.71 -9.53 -13.43
CA LEU A 256 -6.96 -9.11 -14.59
C LEU A 256 -7.92 -8.39 -15.55
N GLU A 257 -7.58 -7.16 -15.90
CA GLU A 257 -8.44 -6.26 -16.69
C GLU A 257 -8.14 -6.35 -18.20
N ASN A 258 -6.88 -6.61 -18.57
CA ASN A 258 -6.43 -6.73 -19.96
C ASN A 258 -5.53 -7.97 -20.07
N VAL A 259 -6.12 -9.10 -20.45
CA VAL A 259 -5.43 -10.40 -20.46
C VAL A 259 -5.11 -10.79 -21.90
N PRO A 260 -3.83 -11.06 -22.22
CA PRO A 260 -3.44 -11.61 -23.52
C PRO A 260 -4.14 -12.95 -23.81
N PRO A 261 -4.50 -13.24 -25.07
CA PRO A 261 -5.22 -14.48 -25.42
C PRO A 261 -4.51 -15.78 -25.00
N ASP A 262 -3.17 -15.76 -25.00
CA ASP A 262 -2.33 -16.92 -24.71
C ASP A 262 -1.77 -16.91 -23.27
N PHE A 263 -2.32 -16.06 -22.39
CA PHE A 263 -1.87 -15.96 -21.00
C PHE A 263 -2.16 -17.26 -20.23
N ASP A 264 -1.09 -17.93 -19.81
CA ASP A 264 -1.12 -19.23 -19.14
C ASP A 264 -1.36 -19.16 -17.63
N GLY A 265 -1.46 -17.94 -17.07
CA GLY A 265 -1.61 -17.71 -15.64
C GLY A 265 -0.31 -17.48 -14.90
N THR A 266 0.84 -17.59 -15.56
CA THR A 266 2.14 -17.47 -14.91
C THR A 266 2.43 -16.02 -14.55
N VAL A 267 2.55 -15.76 -13.25
CA VAL A 267 3.01 -14.47 -12.70
C VAL A 267 4.21 -14.67 -11.77
N ARG A 268 5.05 -13.64 -11.72
CA ARG A 268 6.07 -13.43 -10.70
C ARG A 268 5.50 -12.52 -9.62
N ILE A 269 5.76 -12.87 -8.37
CA ILE A 269 5.37 -12.08 -7.21
C ILE A 269 6.64 -11.69 -6.47
N ARG A 270 6.77 -10.40 -6.17
CA ARG A 270 7.86 -9.84 -5.37
C ARG A 270 7.30 -9.20 -4.12
N THR A 271 8.05 -9.29 -3.02
CA THR A 271 7.72 -8.63 -1.75
C THR A 271 8.92 -7.87 -1.21
N LEU A 272 8.66 -6.85 -0.39
CA LEU A 272 9.72 -6.14 0.32
C LEU A 272 10.42 -7.07 1.34
N ASN A 273 9.69 -8.06 1.87
CA ASN A 273 10.17 -9.05 2.82
C ASN A 273 11.44 -9.79 2.33
N GLU A 274 11.49 -10.15 1.05
CA GLU A 274 12.65 -10.82 0.45
C GLU A 274 13.93 -9.97 0.54
N LEU A 275 13.79 -8.64 0.46
CA LEU A 275 14.90 -7.69 0.46
C LEU A 275 15.38 -7.31 1.87
N MET A 276 14.62 -7.68 2.91
CA MET A 276 14.93 -7.34 4.31
C MET A 276 15.87 -8.36 4.98
N THR A 277 16.15 -9.49 4.32
CA THR A 277 16.98 -10.59 4.84
C THR A 277 18.49 -10.35 4.79
N PHE A 278 18.94 -9.32 4.08
CA PHE A 278 20.36 -9.06 3.82
C PHE A 278 21.05 -8.16 4.87
N LYS A 279 20.65 -8.22 6.14
CA LYS A 279 21.32 -7.48 7.23
C LYS A 279 22.05 -8.41 8.20
#